data_AF-A0A8E0RZK6-F1
#
_entry.id   AF-A0A8E0RZK6-F1
#
_cell.length_a   1.000
_cell.length_b   1.000
_cell.length_c   1.000
_cell.angle_alpha   90.00
_cell.angle_beta   90.00
_cell.angle_gamma   90.00
#
_symmetry.space_group_name_H-M   'P 1'
#
loop_
_entity.id
_entity.type
_entity.pdbx_description
1 polymer ?
#
loop_
_entity_poly.entity_id
_entity_poly.type
_entity_poly.pdbx_seq_one_letter_code
_entity_poly.pdbx_strand_id
1 'polypeptide(L)'
;MRSLGSFFKPGAIARYCRNAEELRDTVGAVANVVESRGQLLDAVSLYQLAANCRPRTQSYYQIAAGIMNYLLTDLVAPDSSGTMSQTFTRAIGRPNREEVLRLATQLAQRLRESGPYSSNGLDQSTQESPSGIRTLFYLLDLAAFFDLVETEQWQTAMDHMDQLGLFPSNAKPAHIDAKINLFTQLPDCIRHPLPTALLALMRCLVAIATKHMCSSGSPKNIETGADLTLTTIRNRAKALVTYVGRIPFRLPGDIYARLTQMHMELM
;
A
#
# COMPACT_ATOMS: atom_id res chain seq x y z
N MET A 1 -25.12 0.22 -34.65
CA MET A 1 -24.77 -0.63 -33.49
C MET A 1 -23.30 -0.37 -33.17
N ARG A 2 -23.00 0.42 -32.12
CA ARG A 2 -21.63 0.62 -31.64
C ARG A 2 -21.45 -0.26 -30.41
N SER A 3 -20.47 -1.14 -30.45
CA SER A 3 -20.11 -2.03 -29.34
C SER A 3 -19.60 -1.18 -28.17
N LEU A 4 -20.36 -1.15 -27.08
CA LEU A 4 -19.89 -0.64 -25.80
C LEU A 4 -18.85 -1.63 -25.25
N GLY A 5 -17.63 -1.15 -25.12
CA GLY A 5 -16.54 -1.89 -24.48
C GLY A 5 -16.91 -2.32 -23.06
N SER A 6 -16.61 -3.58 -22.76
CA SER A 6 -16.48 -4.22 -21.45
C SER A 6 -17.29 -3.66 -20.25
N PHE A 7 -18.50 -4.21 -20.13
CA PHE A 7 -19.19 -4.58 -18.88
C PHE A 7 -19.87 -3.50 -18.01
N PHE A 8 -20.86 -2.81 -18.56
CA PHE A 8 -22.04 -2.40 -17.77
C PHE A 8 -23.15 -3.46 -17.95
N LYS A 9 -23.51 -4.18 -16.90
CA LYS A 9 -24.71 -5.05 -16.91
C LYS A 9 -25.89 -4.23 -16.38
N PRO A 10 -26.86 -3.83 -17.24
CA PRO A 10 -27.95 -2.97 -16.80
C PRO A 10 -28.86 -3.72 -15.81
N GLY A 11 -28.96 -3.18 -14.59
CA GLY A 11 -29.91 -3.64 -13.58
C GLY A 11 -31.35 -3.21 -13.90
N ALA A 12 -32.32 -3.62 -13.05
CA ALA A 12 -33.73 -3.30 -13.27
C ALA A 12 -34.01 -1.78 -13.35
N ILE A 13 -33.35 -0.99 -12.49
CA ILE A 13 -33.49 0.48 -12.45
C ILE A 13 -33.02 1.13 -13.75
N ALA A 14 -32.00 0.57 -14.40
CA ALA A 14 -31.49 1.08 -15.67
C ALA A 14 -32.53 1.02 -16.80
N ARG A 15 -33.56 0.17 -16.67
CA ARG A 15 -34.67 0.09 -17.64
C ARG A 15 -35.69 1.22 -17.49
N TYR A 16 -35.74 1.86 -16.33
CA TYR A 16 -36.72 2.91 -16.01
C TYR A 16 -36.12 4.31 -16.10
N CYS A 17 -34.80 4.46 -16.13
CA CYS A 17 -34.13 5.73 -16.34
C CYS A 17 -34.23 6.16 -17.81
N ARG A 18 -34.47 7.46 -18.04
CA ARG A 18 -34.61 8.02 -19.39
C ARG A 18 -33.27 8.17 -20.09
N ASN A 19 -32.21 8.40 -19.33
CA ASN A 19 -30.85 8.54 -19.82
C ASN A 19 -29.82 7.99 -18.82
N ALA A 20 -28.58 7.82 -19.27
CA ALA A 20 -27.49 7.30 -18.45
C ALA A 20 -27.05 8.28 -17.34
N GLU A 21 -27.39 9.56 -17.47
CA GLU A 21 -27.05 10.61 -16.49
C GLU A 21 -27.98 10.55 -15.27
N GLU A 22 -29.28 10.40 -15.47
CA GLU A 22 -30.29 10.20 -14.43
C GLU A 22 -30.01 8.91 -13.64
N LEU A 23 -29.64 7.84 -14.34
CA LEU A 23 -29.22 6.59 -13.69
C LEU A 23 -27.98 6.80 -12.82
N ARG A 24 -26.96 7.51 -13.34
CA ARG A 24 -25.73 7.81 -12.60
C ARG A 24 -26.03 8.66 -11.37
N ASP A 25 -26.83 9.71 -11.50
CA ASP A 25 -27.12 10.64 -10.41
C ASP A 25 -27.95 9.93 -9.32
N THR A 26 -28.86 9.04 -9.73
CA THR A 26 -29.60 8.17 -8.79
C THR A 26 -28.65 7.22 -8.07
N VAL A 27 -27.76 6.52 -8.78
CA VAL A 27 -26.78 5.59 -8.17
C VAL A 27 -25.81 6.34 -7.25
N GLY A 28 -25.35 7.53 -7.64
CA GLY A 28 -24.49 8.39 -6.82
C GLY A 28 -25.19 8.89 -5.56
N ALA A 29 -26.47 9.27 -5.65
CA ALA A 29 -27.27 9.64 -4.49
C ALA A 29 -27.46 8.47 -3.51
N VAL A 30 -27.74 7.26 -4.04
CA VAL A 30 -27.83 6.05 -3.22
C VAL A 30 -26.48 5.73 -2.57
N ALA A 31 -25.38 5.85 -3.31
CA ALA A 31 -24.03 5.64 -2.77
C ALA A 31 -23.74 6.56 -1.58
N ASN A 32 -24.09 7.85 -1.69
CA ASN A 32 -23.92 8.82 -0.60
C ASN A 32 -24.78 8.47 0.63
N VAL A 33 -26.03 8.02 0.43
CA VAL A 33 -26.89 7.55 1.54
C VAL A 33 -26.28 6.32 2.22
N VAL A 34 -25.78 5.36 1.45
CA VAL A 34 -25.13 4.14 1.95
C VAL A 34 -23.84 4.48 2.71
N GLU A 35 -23.05 5.43 2.19
CA GLU A 35 -21.86 5.97 2.84
C GLU A 35 -22.19 6.63 4.19
N SER A 36 -23.22 7.49 4.23
CA SER A 36 -23.67 8.15 5.47
C SER A 36 -24.18 7.18 6.54
N ARG A 37 -24.56 5.96 6.14
CA ARG A 37 -24.95 4.86 7.04
C ARG A 37 -23.76 4.03 7.53
N GLY A 38 -22.54 4.33 7.08
CA GLY A 38 -21.32 3.60 7.44
C GLY A 38 -21.07 2.32 6.64
N GLN A 39 -21.85 2.05 5.59
CA GLN A 39 -21.70 0.86 4.74
C GLN A 39 -20.69 1.13 3.61
N LEU A 40 -19.42 1.28 3.99
CA LEU A 40 -18.37 1.79 3.10
C LEU A 40 -18.08 0.89 1.88
N LEU A 41 -18.10 -0.44 2.03
CA LEU A 41 -17.85 -1.37 0.92
C LEU A 41 -18.93 -1.32 -0.16
N ASP A 42 -20.19 -1.25 0.27
CA ASP A 42 -21.33 -1.12 -0.62
C ASP A 42 -21.30 0.23 -1.34
N ALA A 43 -20.94 1.31 -0.62
CA ALA A 43 -20.76 2.64 -1.20
C ALA A 43 -19.68 2.64 -2.29
N VAL A 44 -18.53 2.00 -2.08
CA VAL A 44 -17.46 1.88 -3.10
C VAL A 44 -17.97 1.18 -4.35
N SER A 45 -18.69 0.07 -4.19
CA SER A 45 -19.26 -0.68 -5.31
C SER A 45 -20.26 0.16 -6.11
N LEU A 46 -21.08 0.97 -5.43
CA LEU A 46 -22.03 1.89 -6.06
C LEU A 46 -21.34 3.06 -6.75
N TYR A 47 -20.29 3.64 -6.16
CA TYR A 47 -19.51 4.70 -6.81
C TYR A 47 -18.77 4.19 -8.06
N GLN A 48 -18.23 2.96 -8.02
CA GLN A 48 -17.69 2.31 -9.21
C GLN A 48 -18.77 2.12 -10.28
N LEU A 49 -19.97 1.68 -9.89
CA LEU A 49 -21.08 1.52 -10.82
C LEU A 49 -21.48 2.85 -11.46
N ALA A 50 -21.58 3.92 -10.68
CA ALA A 50 -21.86 5.27 -11.18
C ALA A 50 -20.78 5.76 -12.14
N ALA A 51 -19.50 5.49 -11.85
CA ALA A 51 -18.38 5.84 -12.71
C ALA A 51 -18.39 5.10 -14.05
N ASN A 52 -18.87 3.85 -14.06
CA ASN A 52 -18.98 3.03 -15.27
C ASN A 52 -20.10 3.46 -16.23
N CYS A 53 -21.08 4.25 -15.76
CA CYS A 53 -22.16 4.76 -16.61
C CYS A 53 -21.65 5.73 -17.70
N ARG A 54 -20.46 6.35 -17.53
CA ARG A 54 -19.80 7.12 -18.60
C ARG A 54 -18.28 7.30 -18.39
N PRO A 55 -17.43 7.17 -19.44
CA PRO A 55 -15.96 7.25 -19.33
C PRO A 55 -15.33 8.59 -18.91
N ARG A 56 -16.10 9.64 -18.58
CA ARG A 56 -15.56 11.00 -18.32
C ARG A 56 -15.75 11.49 -16.89
N THR A 57 -16.27 10.66 -15.99
CA THR A 57 -16.59 11.10 -14.63
C THR A 57 -15.54 10.62 -13.64
N GLN A 58 -14.40 11.32 -13.63
CA GLN A 58 -13.25 11.03 -12.76
C GLN A 58 -13.55 11.22 -11.26
N SER A 59 -14.58 12.01 -10.91
CA SER A 59 -14.95 12.32 -9.53
C SER A 59 -15.38 11.10 -8.71
N TYR A 60 -16.21 10.22 -9.27
CA TYR A 60 -16.68 9.03 -8.54
C TYR A 60 -15.56 8.01 -8.27
N TYR A 61 -14.61 7.91 -9.20
CA TYR A 61 -13.41 7.10 -9.00
C TYR A 61 -12.50 7.65 -7.89
N GLN A 62 -12.38 8.97 -7.78
CA GLN A 62 -11.63 9.60 -6.69
C GLN A 62 -12.29 9.39 -5.34
N ILE A 63 -13.62 9.51 -5.25
CA ILE A 63 -14.38 9.24 -4.02
C ILE A 63 -14.21 7.78 -3.60
N ALA A 64 -14.40 6.83 -4.54
CA ALA A 64 -14.17 5.42 -4.28
C ALA A 64 -12.74 5.13 -3.80
N ALA A 65 -11.73 5.74 -4.43
CA ALA A 65 -10.34 5.61 -3.99
C ALA A 65 -10.11 6.19 -2.60
N GLY A 66 -10.75 7.32 -2.25
CA GLY A 66 -10.69 7.90 -0.91
C GLY A 66 -11.21 6.96 0.17
N ILE A 67 -12.40 6.38 -0.04
CA ILE A 67 -13.00 5.40 0.88
C ILE A 67 -12.12 4.15 0.98
N MET A 68 -11.59 3.65 -0.14
CA MET A 68 -10.68 2.50 -0.12
C MET A 68 -9.38 2.78 0.61
N ASN A 69 -8.78 3.96 0.45
CA ASN A 69 -7.59 4.35 1.19
C ASN A 69 -7.84 4.37 2.70
N TYR A 70 -9.00 4.88 3.11
CA TYR A 70 -9.42 4.87 4.50
C TYR A 70 -9.52 3.45 5.05
N LEU A 71 -10.19 2.54 4.32
CA LEU A 71 -10.32 1.14 4.72
C LEU A 71 -8.98 0.40 4.74
N LEU A 72 -8.10 0.66 3.78
CA LEU A 72 -6.79 0.00 3.67
C LEU A 72 -5.78 0.50 4.71
N THR A 73 -5.88 1.74 5.18
CA THR A 73 -4.92 2.33 6.15
C THR A 73 -4.76 1.45 7.40
N ASP A 74 -5.85 0.85 7.87
CA ASP A 74 -5.86 0.00 9.06
C ASP A 74 -5.69 -1.51 8.74
N LEU A 75 -5.90 -1.93 7.48
CA LEU A 75 -5.92 -3.35 7.09
C LEU A 75 -4.67 -3.82 6.34
N VAL A 76 -3.85 -2.89 5.86
CA VAL A 76 -2.64 -3.19 5.06
C VAL A 76 -1.57 -3.83 5.93
N ALA A 77 -1.34 -3.31 7.13
CA ALA A 77 -0.34 -3.87 8.05
C ALA A 77 -0.97 -4.99 8.90
N PRO A 78 -0.39 -6.21 8.92
CA PRO A 78 -0.84 -7.25 9.83
C PRO A 78 -0.58 -6.82 11.28
N ASP A 79 -1.51 -7.15 12.19
CA ASP A 79 -1.44 -6.86 13.62
C ASP A 79 -0.17 -7.48 14.25
N SER A 80 0.97 -6.77 14.20
CA SER A 80 2.25 -7.28 14.72
C SER A 80 2.49 -7.00 16.20
N SER A 81 1.64 -6.18 16.81
CA SER A 81 1.49 -6.05 18.26
C SER A 81 -0.01 -6.10 18.57
N GLY A 82 -0.42 -6.95 19.51
CA GLY A 82 -1.82 -7.07 19.93
C GLY A 82 -2.37 -5.81 20.64
N THR A 83 -1.79 -4.63 20.43
CA THR A 83 -2.14 -3.41 21.14
C THR A 83 -1.96 -2.20 20.21
N MET A 84 -3.05 -1.43 20.03
CA MET A 84 -3.21 -0.19 19.26
C MET A 84 -3.50 -0.43 17.75
N SER A 85 -4.72 -0.28 17.22
CA SER A 85 -5.78 0.71 17.51
C SER A 85 -7.15 0.03 17.54
N GLN A 86 -7.72 -0.14 18.74
CA GLN A 86 -9.06 -0.70 18.96
C GLN A 86 -10.16 0.38 19.04
N THR A 87 -9.89 1.61 18.62
CA THR A 87 -10.69 2.75 19.09
C THR A 87 -11.89 3.12 18.24
N PHE A 88 -12.16 2.53 17.07
CA PHE A 88 -13.34 2.93 16.28
C PHE A 88 -14.17 1.85 15.55
N THR A 89 -13.74 0.59 15.49
CA THR A 89 -14.41 -0.44 14.66
C THR A 89 -14.96 -1.63 15.45
N ARG A 90 -15.41 -1.42 16.70
CA ARG A 90 -15.98 -2.50 17.53
C ARG A 90 -17.50 -2.70 17.37
N ALA A 91 -18.19 -1.81 16.65
CA ALA A 91 -19.66 -1.82 16.55
C ALA A 91 -20.21 -2.25 15.17
N ILE A 92 -19.38 -2.29 14.13
CA ILE A 92 -19.76 -2.70 12.77
C ILE A 92 -18.69 -3.70 12.37
N GLY A 93 -19.08 -4.95 12.06
CA GLY A 93 -18.14 -6.04 11.80
C GLY A 93 -16.98 -5.59 10.91
N ARG A 94 -15.74 -5.85 11.35
CA ARG A 94 -14.55 -5.47 10.57
C ARG A 94 -14.69 -6.06 9.16
N PRO A 95 -14.54 -5.25 8.09
CA PRO A 95 -14.59 -5.78 6.74
C PRO A 95 -13.45 -6.78 6.55
N ASN A 96 -13.73 -7.90 5.88
CA ASN A 96 -12.73 -8.94 5.64
C ASN A 96 -11.58 -8.36 4.80
N ARG A 97 -10.34 -8.45 5.29
CA ARG A 97 -9.13 -7.95 4.59
C ARG A 97 -9.09 -8.42 3.15
N GLU A 98 -9.39 -9.69 2.91
CA GLU A 98 -9.40 -10.29 1.58
C GLU A 98 -10.42 -9.61 0.65
N GLU A 99 -11.61 -9.31 1.16
CA GLU A 99 -12.66 -8.66 0.39
C GLU A 99 -12.31 -7.20 0.07
N VAL A 100 -11.73 -6.47 1.03
CA VAL A 100 -11.24 -5.10 0.82
C VAL A 100 -10.13 -5.09 -0.23
N LEU A 101 -9.15 -5.98 -0.14
CA LEU A 101 -8.06 -6.08 -1.13
C LEU A 101 -8.58 -6.49 -2.51
N ARG A 102 -9.55 -7.41 -2.58
CA ARG A 102 -10.21 -7.80 -3.83
C ARG A 102 -10.89 -6.60 -4.49
N LEU A 103 -11.68 -5.83 -3.74
CA LEU A 103 -12.36 -4.62 -4.25
C LEU A 103 -11.36 -3.52 -4.63
N ALA A 104 -10.30 -3.33 -3.83
CA ALA A 104 -9.23 -2.37 -4.13
C ALA A 104 -8.50 -2.73 -5.43
N THR A 105 -8.19 -4.00 -5.63
CA THR A 105 -7.53 -4.49 -6.84
C THR A 105 -8.43 -4.33 -8.06
N GLN A 106 -9.73 -4.62 -7.93
CA GLN A 106 -10.70 -4.36 -8.99
C GLN A 106 -10.80 -2.88 -9.32
N LEU A 107 -10.85 -2.00 -8.31
CA LEU A 107 -10.83 -0.55 -8.50
C LEU A 107 -9.57 -0.11 -9.25
N ALA A 108 -8.40 -0.61 -8.84
CA ALA A 108 -7.11 -0.30 -9.44
C ALA A 108 -7.01 -0.76 -10.90
N GLN A 109 -7.53 -1.94 -11.23
CA GLN A 109 -7.61 -2.43 -12.62
C GLN A 109 -8.48 -1.51 -13.47
N ARG A 110 -9.68 -1.16 -12.98
CA ARG A 110 -10.59 -0.25 -13.68
C ARG A 110 -9.99 1.13 -13.88
N LEU A 111 -9.28 1.66 -12.88
CA LEU A 111 -8.56 2.93 -12.97
C LEU A 111 -7.45 2.93 -14.02
N ARG A 112 -6.74 1.80 -14.18
CA ARG A 112 -5.74 1.61 -15.24
C ARG A 112 -6.38 1.54 -16.63
N GLU A 113 -7.56 0.93 -16.73
CA GLU A 113 -8.34 0.83 -17.97
C GLU A 113 -9.03 2.15 -18.37
N SER A 114 -9.52 2.93 -17.39
CA SER A 114 -10.37 4.10 -17.62
C SER A 114 -9.63 5.44 -17.65
N GLY A 115 -8.34 5.48 -17.31
CA GLY A 115 -7.58 6.72 -17.16
C GLY A 115 -6.40 6.86 -18.13
N PRO A 116 -5.88 8.09 -18.31
CA PRO A 116 -4.60 8.35 -18.98
C PRO A 116 -3.38 7.94 -18.13
N TYR A 117 -3.59 7.24 -17.00
CA TYR A 117 -2.54 6.80 -16.07
C TYR A 117 -1.72 5.60 -16.59
N SER A 118 -1.91 5.23 -17.86
CA SER A 118 -1.17 4.20 -18.56
C SER A 118 0.08 4.76 -19.21
N SER A 119 1.00 5.33 -18.43
CA SER A 119 2.39 5.52 -18.86
C SER A 119 3.28 5.87 -17.68
N ASN A 120 4.35 5.11 -17.53
CA ASN A 120 5.56 5.48 -16.80
C ASN A 120 5.89 6.96 -17.02
N GLY A 121 5.80 7.78 -15.97
CA GLY A 121 6.09 9.21 -16.08
C GLY A 121 6.03 9.91 -14.74
N LEU A 122 7.20 10.23 -14.20
CA LEU A 122 7.45 11.12 -13.06
C LEU A 122 7.15 12.59 -13.40
N ASP A 123 6.18 12.87 -14.28
CA ASP A 123 5.93 14.22 -14.76
C ASP A 123 5.05 15.00 -13.77
N GLN A 124 5.74 15.76 -12.93
CA GLN A 124 5.23 16.82 -12.09
C GLN A 124 4.73 17.99 -12.95
N SER A 125 3.57 17.86 -13.59
CA SER A 125 2.98 19.02 -14.30
C SER A 125 1.48 18.92 -14.54
N THR A 126 0.69 18.56 -13.53
CA THR A 126 -0.73 18.99 -13.50
C THR A 126 -1.23 19.07 -12.05
N GLN A 127 -1.36 20.29 -11.54
CA GLN A 127 -2.03 20.62 -10.28
C GLN A 127 -3.54 20.36 -10.40
N GLU A 128 -4.02 19.12 -10.36
CA GLU A 128 -5.41 18.83 -9.96
C GLU A 128 -5.44 17.43 -9.30
N SER A 129 -5.46 17.40 -7.96
CA SER A 129 -5.22 16.27 -7.05
C SER A 129 -5.52 14.85 -7.57
N PRO A 130 -4.50 14.11 -8.06
CA PRO A 130 -4.53 12.66 -8.26
C PRO A 130 -4.10 11.88 -6.99
N SER A 131 -4.12 12.53 -5.83
CA SER A 131 -3.51 12.03 -4.58
C SER A 131 -4.17 10.74 -4.09
N GLY A 132 -5.51 10.63 -4.19
CA GLY A 132 -6.24 9.45 -3.73
C GLY A 132 -5.91 8.18 -4.53
N ILE A 133 -5.81 8.27 -5.85
CA ILE A 133 -5.53 7.12 -6.71
C ILE A 133 -4.08 6.65 -6.53
N ARG A 134 -3.12 7.58 -6.48
CA ARG A 134 -1.71 7.23 -6.22
C ARG A 134 -1.55 6.56 -4.85
N THR A 135 -2.25 7.08 -3.84
CA THR A 135 -2.28 6.49 -2.50
C THR A 135 -2.81 5.06 -2.52
N LEU A 136 -3.87 4.79 -3.28
CA LEU A 136 -4.43 3.45 -3.41
C LEU A 136 -3.40 2.45 -3.94
N PHE A 137 -2.63 2.83 -4.96
CA PHE A 137 -1.56 1.97 -5.49
C PHE A 137 -0.48 1.72 -4.44
N TYR A 138 -0.02 2.76 -3.73
CA TYR A 138 0.96 2.58 -2.64
C TYR A 138 0.45 1.63 -1.55
N LEU A 139 -0.82 1.74 -1.15
CA LEU A 139 -1.40 0.87 -0.13
C LEU A 139 -1.55 -0.58 -0.62
N LEU A 140 -1.91 -0.78 -1.89
CA LEU A 140 -1.94 -2.12 -2.52
C LEU A 140 -0.54 -2.74 -2.59
N ASP A 141 0.46 -1.95 -2.99
CA ASP A 141 1.84 -2.40 -3.07
C ASP A 141 2.38 -2.75 -1.66
N LEU A 142 2.04 -1.96 -0.64
CA LEU A 142 2.36 -2.29 0.75
C LEU A 142 1.67 -3.57 1.21
N ALA A 143 0.40 -3.79 0.84
CA ALA A 143 -0.29 -5.04 1.16
C ALA A 143 0.40 -6.25 0.51
N ALA A 144 0.78 -6.14 -0.76
CA ALA A 144 1.52 -7.19 -1.47
C ALA A 144 2.87 -7.48 -0.81
N PHE A 145 3.58 -6.44 -0.34
CA PHE A 145 4.79 -6.62 0.46
C PHE A 145 4.53 -7.43 1.74
N PHE A 146 3.50 -7.11 2.50
CA PHE A 146 3.17 -7.88 3.71
C PHE A 146 2.82 -9.34 3.39
N ASP A 147 2.07 -9.59 2.32
CA ASP A 147 1.75 -10.96 1.88
C ASP A 147 3.03 -11.75 1.48
N LEU A 148 4.02 -11.09 0.85
CA LEU A 148 5.33 -11.70 0.55
C LEU A 148 6.13 -12.04 1.81
N VAL A 149 6.04 -11.20 2.84
CA VAL A 149 6.67 -11.42 4.15
C VAL A 149 5.99 -12.60 4.88
N GLU A 150 4.66 -12.68 4.84
CA GLU A 150 3.89 -13.78 5.44
C GLU A 150 4.15 -15.13 4.77
N THR A 151 4.38 -15.13 3.45
CA THR A 151 4.75 -16.33 2.68
C THR A 151 6.25 -16.66 2.73
N GLU A 152 7.01 -15.97 3.59
CA GLU A 152 8.46 -16.15 3.80
C GLU A 152 9.32 -15.96 2.54
N GLN A 153 8.81 -15.24 1.53
CA GLN A 153 9.54 -14.92 0.30
C GLN A 153 10.45 -13.70 0.52
N TRP A 154 11.43 -13.83 1.41
CA TRP A 154 12.23 -12.72 1.93
C TRP A 154 12.94 -11.89 0.85
N GLN A 155 13.53 -12.55 -0.16
CA GLN A 155 14.26 -11.87 -1.23
C GLN A 155 13.30 -11.06 -2.11
N THR A 156 12.21 -11.67 -2.55
CA THR A 156 11.18 -11.02 -3.36
C THR A 156 10.52 -9.86 -2.62
N ALA A 157 10.26 -10.01 -1.32
CA ALA A 157 9.75 -8.93 -0.47
C ALA A 157 10.72 -7.74 -0.40
N MET A 158 12.03 -8.01 -0.27
CA MET A 158 13.05 -6.98 -0.24
C MET A 158 13.17 -6.23 -1.58
N ASP A 159 13.19 -6.96 -2.69
CA ASP A 159 13.27 -6.39 -4.04
C ASP A 159 12.02 -5.54 -4.35
N HIS A 160 10.83 -6.02 -3.94
CA HIS A 160 9.58 -5.27 -4.05
C HIS A 160 9.64 -3.95 -3.25
N MET A 161 10.14 -3.99 -2.01
CA MET A 161 10.28 -2.79 -1.18
C MET A 161 11.31 -1.80 -1.74
N ASP A 162 12.37 -2.29 -2.38
CA ASP A 162 13.35 -1.44 -3.07
C ASP A 162 12.74 -0.74 -4.29
N GLN A 163 11.88 -1.42 -5.05
CA GLN A 163 11.15 -0.82 -6.17
C GLN A 163 10.20 0.29 -5.71
N LEU A 164 9.54 0.11 -4.55
CA LEU A 164 8.70 1.16 -3.95
C LEU A 164 9.51 2.39 -3.54
N GLY A 165 10.79 2.21 -3.25
CA GLY A 165 11.72 3.29 -2.95
C GLY A 165 11.35 4.10 -1.69
N LEU A 166 10.59 3.51 -0.77
CA LEU A 166 10.14 4.19 0.46
C LEU A 166 11.23 4.28 1.52
N PHE A 167 12.09 3.25 1.60
CA PHE A 167 13.15 3.15 2.60
C PHE A 167 14.55 3.32 2.00
N PRO A 168 15.56 3.70 2.80
CA PRO A 168 16.91 3.80 2.32
C PRO A 168 17.54 2.41 2.10
N SER A 169 17.92 2.11 0.86
CA SER A 169 18.68 0.90 0.51
C SER A 169 20.19 1.04 0.77
N ASN A 170 20.69 2.26 1.02
CA ASN A 170 22.11 2.54 1.27
C ASN A 170 22.30 3.52 2.44
N ALA A 171 23.41 3.37 3.18
CA ALA A 171 23.82 4.17 4.33
C ALA A 171 24.38 5.56 3.99
N LYS A 172 24.38 5.96 2.71
CA LYS A 172 24.84 7.30 2.29
C LYS A 172 23.91 8.39 2.88
N PRO A 173 24.45 9.43 3.56
CA PRO A 173 23.64 10.46 4.21
C PRO A 173 22.65 11.16 3.26
N ALA A 174 23.10 11.56 2.07
CA ALA A 174 22.25 12.22 1.07
C ALA A 174 21.06 11.35 0.64
N HIS A 175 21.23 10.03 0.59
CA HIS A 175 20.14 9.10 0.27
C HIS A 175 19.13 9.03 1.42
N ILE A 176 19.61 9.00 2.67
CA ILE A 176 18.76 9.00 3.85
C ILE A 176 17.94 10.30 3.93
N ASP A 177 18.59 11.46 3.73
CA ASP A 177 17.92 12.77 3.75
C ASP A 177 16.84 12.88 2.66
N ALA A 178 17.11 12.33 1.45
CA ALA A 178 16.12 12.27 0.39
C ALA A 178 14.89 11.42 0.78
N LYS A 179 15.07 10.29 1.46
CA LYS A 179 13.96 9.46 1.94
C LYS A 179 13.19 10.10 3.10
N ILE A 180 13.85 10.90 3.94
CA ILE A 180 13.19 11.68 4.99
C ILE A 180 12.29 12.76 4.37
N ASN A 181 12.79 13.47 3.36
CA ASN A 181 12.00 14.46 2.62
C ASN A 181 10.84 13.82 1.86
N LEU A 182 11.02 12.61 1.32
CA LEU A 182 9.90 11.86 0.74
C LEU A 182 8.85 11.54 1.81
N PHE A 183 9.28 11.05 2.97
CA PHE A 183 8.38 10.70 4.08
C PHE A 183 7.51 11.87 4.53
N THR A 184 8.06 13.09 4.64
CA THR A 184 7.27 14.27 5.03
C THR A 184 6.23 14.69 4.00
N GLN A 185 6.42 14.32 2.73
CA GLN A 185 5.47 14.56 1.64
C GLN A 185 4.40 13.48 1.51
N LEU A 186 4.57 12.32 2.17
CA LEU A 186 3.61 11.23 2.11
C LEU A 186 2.34 11.54 2.93
N PRO A 187 1.15 11.16 2.43
CA PRO A 187 -0.09 11.30 3.18
C PRO A 187 -0.11 10.37 4.40
N ASP A 188 -0.87 10.76 5.44
CA ASP A 188 -0.93 10.03 6.72
C ASP A 188 -1.34 8.55 6.56
N CYS A 189 -2.24 8.26 5.62
CA CYS A 189 -2.66 6.90 5.29
C CYS A 189 -1.51 5.98 4.84
N ILE A 190 -0.50 6.52 4.15
CA ILE A 190 0.70 5.77 3.78
C ILE A 190 1.67 5.74 4.94
N ARG A 191 1.82 6.84 5.70
CA ARG A 191 2.74 6.91 6.85
C ARG A 191 2.35 5.94 7.97
N HIS A 192 1.06 5.67 8.16
CA HIS A 192 0.54 4.80 9.21
C HIS A 192 1.07 3.35 9.15
N PRO A 193 1.08 2.63 8.01
CA PRO A 193 1.67 1.28 7.92
C PRO A 193 3.20 1.23 7.85
N LEU A 194 3.92 2.34 7.64
CA LEU A 194 5.39 2.33 7.48
C LEU A 194 6.17 1.80 8.68
N PRO A 195 5.82 2.10 9.95
CA PRO A 195 6.48 1.50 11.11
C PRO A 195 6.48 -0.03 11.07
N THR A 196 5.34 -0.63 10.75
CA THR A 196 5.19 -2.08 10.63
C THR A 196 5.92 -2.62 9.41
N ALA A 197 5.88 -1.91 8.28
CA ALA A 197 6.61 -2.28 7.07
C ALA A 197 8.12 -2.27 7.29
N LEU A 198 8.62 -1.31 8.06
CA LEU A 198 10.04 -1.22 8.42
C LEU A 198 10.47 -2.39 9.31
N LEU A 199 9.64 -2.75 10.30
CA LEU A 199 9.88 -3.91 11.14
C LEU A 199 9.93 -5.20 10.30
N ALA A 200 8.96 -5.37 9.39
CA ALA A 200 8.92 -6.50 8.46
C ALA A 200 10.16 -6.53 7.55
N LEU A 201 10.60 -5.37 7.03
CA LEU A 201 11.82 -5.28 6.22
C LEU A 201 13.06 -5.69 7.01
N MET A 202 13.20 -5.26 8.27
CA MET A 202 14.30 -5.73 9.12
C MET A 202 14.24 -7.23 9.37
N ARG A 203 13.04 -7.81 9.55
CA ARG A 203 12.88 -9.26 9.65
C ARG A 203 13.36 -9.98 8.38
N CYS A 204 13.05 -9.45 7.19
CA CYS A 204 13.58 -9.98 5.93
C CYS A 204 15.11 -9.97 5.92
N LEU A 205 15.74 -8.88 6.36
CA LEU A 205 17.20 -8.76 6.41
C LEU A 205 17.83 -9.80 7.35
N VAL A 206 17.26 -9.99 8.54
CA VAL A 206 17.69 -11.03 9.49
C VAL A 206 17.53 -12.43 8.91
N ALA A 207 16.38 -12.73 8.29
CA ALA A 207 16.12 -14.03 7.68
C ALA A 207 17.08 -14.34 6.53
N ILE A 208 17.39 -13.35 5.68
CA ILE A 208 18.36 -13.51 4.60
C ILE A 208 19.77 -13.71 5.18
N ALA A 209 20.20 -12.89 6.14
CA ALA A 209 21.53 -13.01 6.75
C ALA A 209 21.74 -14.36 7.43
N THR A 210 20.77 -14.83 8.22
CA THR A 210 20.83 -16.13 8.91
C THR A 210 20.89 -17.30 7.92
N LYS A 211 20.15 -17.24 6.81
CA LYS A 211 20.25 -18.22 5.72
C LYS A 211 21.65 -18.27 5.10
N HIS A 212 22.27 -17.12 4.86
CA HIS A 212 23.65 -17.05 4.35
C HIS A 212 24.68 -17.57 5.34
N MET A 213 24.51 -17.30 6.64
CA MET A 213 25.39 -17.82 7.70
C MET A 213 25.29 -19.36 7.82
N CYS A 214 24.09 -19.94 7.78
CA CYS A 214 23.91 -21.39 7.87
C CYS A 214 24.37 -22.14 6.62
N SER A 215 24.28 -21.51 5.45
CA SER A 215 24.73 -22.11 4.17
C SER A 215 26.26 -22.13 4.03
N SER A 216 26.98 -21.35 4.86
CA SER A 216 28.45 -21.28 4.87
C SER A 216 29.13 -22.49 5.54
N GLY A 217 28.37 -23.42 6.13
CA GLY A 217 28.89 -24.63 6.77
C GLY A 217 29.47 -25.71 5.84
N SER A 218 29.52 -25.48 4.52
CA SER A 218 30.13 -26.41 3.56
C SER A 218 31.44 -25.83 3.00
N PRO A 219 32.60 -26.46 3.25
CA PRO A 219 33.88 -25.90 2.87
C PRO A 219 34.14 -26.21 1.40
N LYS A 220 33.92 -25.24 0.50
CA LYS A 220 34.61 -25.10 -0.79
C LYS A 220 34.19 -23.82 -1.53
N ASN A 221 35.09 -22.83 -1.52
CA ASN A 221 35.37 -21.90 -2.63
C ASN A 221 34.47 -20.68 -2.95
N ILE A 222 33.62 -20.17 -2.05
CA ILE A 222 32.83 -18.93 -2.30
C ILE A 222 32.83 -17.98 -1.09
N GLU A 223 33.98 -17.76 -0.46
CA GLU A 223 34.06 -16.90 0.75
C GLU A 223 33.87 -15.40 0.43
N THR A 224 34.29 -14.93 -0.75
CA THR A 224 34.25 -13.49 -1.07
C THR A 224 32.84 -12.97 -1.35
N GLY A 225 31.94 -13.79 -1.93
CA GLY A 225 30.59 -13.35 -2.30
C GLY A 225 29.64 -13.28 -1.11
N ALA A 226 29.68 -14.27 -0.22
CA ALA A 226 28.82 -14.32 0.96
C ALA A 226 29.13 -13.18 1.95
N ASP A 227 30.41 -12.89 2.18
CA ASP A 227 30.83 -11.81 3.08
C ASP A 227 30.44 -10.42 2.57
N LEU A 228 30.49 -10.19 1.25
CA LEU A 228 30.00 -8.96 0.63
C LEU A 228 28.48 -8.81 0.83
N THR A 229 27.70 -9.89 0.67
CA THR A 229 26.24 -9.84 0.89
C THR A 229 25.87 -9.58 2.35
N LEU A 230 26.58 -10.18 3.31
CA LEU A 230 26.35 -9.89 4.73
C LEU A 230 26.71 -8.45 5.08
N THR A 231 27.78 -7.92 4.49
CA THR A 231 28.19 -6.53 4.67
C THR A 231 27.17 -5.55 4.11
N THR A 232 26.57 -5.82 2.94
CA THR A 232 25.51 -4.98 2.38
C THR A 232 24.25 -5.01 3.23
N ILE A 233 23.85 -6.19 3.75
CA ILE A 233 22.71 -6.34 4.66
C ILE A 233 22.92 -5.53 5.94
N ARG A 234 24.09 -5.64 6.57
CA ARG A 234 24.46 -4.86 7.77
C ARG A 234 24.43 -3.35 7.51
N ASN A 235 25.00 -2.92 6.39
CA ASN A 235 25.00 -1.51 5.99
C ASN A 235 23.58 -0.98 5.77
N ARG A 236 22.71 -1.79 5.17
CA ARG A 236 21.29 -1.46 4.99
C ARG A 236 20.57 -1.37 6.33
N ALA A 237 20.75 -2.32 7.24
CA ALA A 237 20.18 -2.27 8.58
C ALA A 237 20.60 -0.98 9.33
N LYS A 238 21.89 -0.61 9.26
CA LYS A 238 22.39 0.66 9.82
C LYS A 238 21.72 1.88 9.19
N ALA A 239 21.50 1.87 7.87
CA ALA A 239 20.80 2.94 7.17
C ALA A 239 19.35 3.10 7.66
N LEU A 240 18.65 1.99 7.87
CA LEU A 240 17.28 1.96 8.39
C LEU A 240 17.19 2.51 9.82
N VAL A 241 18.08 2.10 10.72
CA VAL A 241 18.11 2.63 12.10
C VAL A 241 18.42 4.14 12.12
N THR A 242 19.36 4.57 11.29
CA THR A 242 19.71 6.00 11.16
C THR A 242 18.54 6.82 10.62
N TYR A 243 17.83 6.28 9.63
CA TYR A 243 16.64 6.90 9.06
C TYR A 243 15.54 7.08 10.11
N VAL A 244 15.26 6.04 10.90
CA VAL A 244 14.29 6.12 12.00
C VAL A 244 14.66 7.16 13.04
N GLY A 245 15.94 7.27 13.39
CA GLY A 245 16.41 8.27 14.35
C GLY A 245 16.26 9.71 13.85
N ARG A 246 16.05 9.92 12.53
CA ARG A 246 16.02 11.24 11.89
C ARG A 246 14.66 11.63 11.34
N ILE A 247 13.69 10.72 11.25
CA ILE A 247 12.33 11.08 10.86
C ILE A 247 11.66 11.93 11.96
N PRO A 248 10.90 12.98 11.62
CA PRO A 248 10.21 13.82 12.60
C PRO A 248 9.01 13.12 13.27
N PHE A 249 8.71 11.89 12.86
CA PHE A 249 7.61 11.08 13.37
C PHE A 249 8.11 10.13 14.46
N ARG A 250 7.53 10.25 15.67
CA ARG A 250 7.85 9.31 16.76
C ARG A 250 7.23 7.96 16.47
N LEU A 251 8.07 6.99 16.14
CA LEU A 251 7.64 5.60 16.12
C LEU A 251 7.18 5.15 17.51
N PRO A 252 6.23 4.21 17.59
CA PRO A 252 5.96 3.46 18.80
C PRO A 252 7.26 2.89 19.40
N GLY A 253 7.44 3.04 20.72
CA GLY A 253 8.70 2.70 21.40
C GLY A 253 9.07 1.22 21.32
N ASP A 254 8.07 0.34 21.22
CA ASP A 254 8.21 -1.10 21.02
C ASP A 254 8.82 -1.42 19.64
N ILE A 255 8.36 -0.74 18.57
CA ILE A 255 8.91 -0.88 17.23
C ILE A 255 10.38 -0.45 17.22
N TYR A 256 10.72 0.68 17.84
CA TYR A 256 12.10 1.16 17.92
C TYR A 256 13.02 0.19 18.68
N ALA A 257 12.56 -0.33 19.82
CA ALA A 257 13.31 -1.31 20.61
C ALA A 257 13.58 -2.58 19.80
N ARG A 258 12.57 -3.11 19.12
CA ARG A 258 12.69 -4.33 18.31
C ARG A 258 13.56 -4.15 17.07
N LEU A 259 13.51 -2.98 16.42
CA LEU A 259 14.42 -2.63 15.33
C LEU A 259 15.87 -2.60 15.80
N THR A 260 16.13 -2.01 16.97
CA THR A 260 17.48 -1.94 17.54
C THR A 260 17.97 -3.34 17.94
N GLN A 261 17.11 -4.18 18.52
CA GLN A 261 17.42 -5.57 18.83
C GLN A 261 17.83 -6.36 17.57
N MET A 262 17.01 -6.34 16.52
CA MET A 262 17.34 -7.03 15.25
C MET A 262 18.59 -6.46 14.58
N HIS A 263 18.85 -5.15 14.74
CA HIS A 263 20.10 -4.57 14.25
C HIS A 263 21.33 -5.12 14.99
N MET A 264 21.24 -5.33 16.31
CA MET A 264 22.30 -5.95 17.11
C MET A 264 22.51 -7.42 16.76
N GLU A 265 21.43 -8.16 16.46
CA GLU A 265 21.52 -9.55 15.97
C GLU A 265 22.24 -9.66 14.61
N LEU A 266 22.23 -8.59 13.81
CA LEU A 266 22.91 -8.52 12.52
C LEU A 266 24.37 -8.08 12.61
N MET A 267 24.83 -7.48 13.72
CA MET A 267 26.24 -7.09 13.87
C MET A 267 27.11 -8.32 14.12
#